data_AF-A0A535FK74-F1
#
_entry.id   AF-A0A535FK74-F1
#
_cell.length_a   1.000
_cell.length_b   1.000
_cell.length_c   1.000
_cell.angle_alpha   90.00
_cell.angle_beta   90.00
_cell.angle_gamma   90.00
#
_symmetry.space_group_name_H-M   'P 1'
#
loop_
_entity.id
_entity.type
_entity.pdbx_description
1 polymer ?
#
loop_
_entity_poly.entity_id
_entity_poly.type
_entity_poly.pdbx_seq_one_letter_code
_entity_poly.pdbx_strand_id
1 'polypeptide(L)' 'MLYEQAATLPASYDVYSLVSYPPISSHRDLTGHERQSIGITEGCIRLSVGIEDVNDIIQDLDQALTS' A
#
# COMPACT_ATOMS: atom_id res chain seq x y z
N MET A 1 14.37 19.08 -10.07
CA MET A 1 15.01 18.62 -8.80
C MET A 1 14.00 18.24 -7.72
N LEU A 2 12.92 19.01 -7.49
CA LEU A 2 11.92 18.64 -6.45
C LEU A 2 10.74 17.76 -6.92
N TYR A 3 10.60 17.52 -8.24
CA TYR A 3 9.48 16.73 -8.78
C TYR A 3 9.75 15.22 -8.91
N GLU A 4 11.01 14.76 -8.79
CA GLU A 4 11.31 13.32 -8.92
C GLU A 4 11.15 12.53 -7.61
N GLN A 5 11.05 13.21 -6.46
CA GLN A 5 10.83 12.55 -5.17
C GLN A 5 9.35 12.30 -4.84
N ALA A 6 8.42 12.77 -5.68
CA ALA A 6 7.00 12.47 -5.51
C ALA A 6 6.67 10.98 -5.76
N ALA A 7 7.53 10.24 -6.47
CA ALA A 7 7.36 8.81 -6.75
C ALA A 7 7.73 7.89 -5.56
N THR A 8 8.18 8.44 -4.43
CA THR A 8 8.59 7.69 -3.22
C THR A 8 7.82 8.07 -1.97
N LEU A 9 6.82 8.94 -2.04
CA LEU A 9 5.84 9.10 -0.97
C LEU A 9 4.70 8.12 -1.23
N PRO A 10 4.71 6.90 -0.66
CA PRO A 10 3.56 6.06 -0.80
C PRO A 10 2.43 6.80 -0.08
N ALA A 11 1.32 7.09 -0.77
CA ALA A 11 0.22 7.87 -0.22
C ALA A 11 -0.17 7.26 1.15
N SER A 12 0.21 7.94 2.22
CA SER A 12 0.07 7.45 3.60
C SER A 12 -0.85 8.36 4.41
N TYR A 13 -1.40 9.38 3.75
CA TYR A 13 -2.29 10.38 4.33
C TYR A 13 -3.16 10.95 3.22
N ASP A 14 -4.39 10.45 3.14
CA ASP A 14 -5.48 11.05 2.36
C ASP A 14 -6.78 10.86 3.18
N VAL A 15 -7.84 11.59 2.83
CA VAL A 15 -9.17 11.37 3.41
C VAL A 15 -9.79 10.08 2.89
N TYR A 16 -9.32 9.59 1.74
CA TYR A 16 -9.74 8.34 1.13
C TYR A 16 -8.82 7.18 1.53
N SER A 17 -9.41 6.00 1.64
CA SER A 17 -8.71 4.74 1.83
C SER A 17 -7.90 4.39 0.59
N LEU A 18 -6.63 4.03 0.78
CA LEU A 18 -5.68 3.79 -0.31
C LEU A 18 -4.94 2.46 -0.10
N VAL A 19 -4.86 1.67 -1.17
CA VAL A 19 -4.14 0.40 -1.22
C VAL A 19 -2.87 0.55 -2.05
N SER A 20 -1.79 -0.09 -1.62
CA SER A 20 -0.52 -0.11 -2.34
C SER A 20 0.15 -1.48 -2.25
N TYR A 21 0.90 -1.84 -3.30
CA TYR A 21 1.77 -3.01 -3.33
C TYR A 21 3.24 -2.55 -3.13
N PRO A 22 3.81 -2.67 -1.92
CA PRO A 22 5.15 -2.14 -1.60
C PRO A 22 6.28 -2.63 -2.52
N PRO A 23 6.32 -3.92 -2.95
CA PRO A 23 7.39 -4.43 -3.82
C PRO A 23 7.56 -3.71 -5.16
N ILE A 24 6.52 -3.05 -5.69
CA ILE A 24 6.61 -2.29 -6.95
C ILE A 24 6.46 -0.78 -6.76
N SER A 25 6.21 -0.31 -5.53
CA SER A 25 6.00 1.11 -5.23
C SER A 25 7.15 1.67 -4.41
N SER A 26 7.01 1.74 -3.08
CA SER A 26 7.98 2.34 -2.17
C SER A 26 9.25 1.51 -1.97
N HIS A 27 9.18 0.18 -2.18
CA HIS A 27 10.30 -0.74 -1.96
C HIS A 27 10.76 -1.43 -3.25
N ARG A 28 10.49 -0.79 -4.40
CA ARG A 28 10.87 -1.29 -5.73
C ARG A 28 12.38 -1.41 -5.93
N ASP A 29 13.15 -0.57 -5.26
CA ASP A 29 14.61 -0.53 -5.41
C ASP A 29 15.33 -1.61 -4.59
N LEU A 30 14.62 -2.31 -3.70
CA LEU A 30 15.15 -3.43 -2.92
C LEU A 30 15.05 -4.73 -3.72
N THR A 31 16.01 -5.63 -3.53
CA THR A 31 15.90 -7.02 -4.02
C THR A 31 14.82 -7.79 -3.24
N GLY A 32 14.36 -8.91 -3.79
CA GLY A 32 13.39 -9.77 -3.09
C GLY A 32 13.90 -10.25 -1.72
N HIS A 33 15.19 -10.55 -1.61
CA HIS A 33 15.81 -10.97 -0.34
C HIS A 33 15.86 -9.82 0.68
N GLU A 34 16.23 -8.61 0.26
CA GLU A 34 16.23 -7.44 1.13
C GLU A 34 14.80 -7.11 1.62
N ARG A 35 13.79 -7.17 0.74
CA ARG A 35 12.39 -7.01 1.13
C ARG A 35 11.94 -8.04 2.16
N GLN A 36 12.25 -9.32 1.93
CA GLN A 36 11.91 -10.39 2.87
C GLN A 36 12.57 -10.18 4.23
N SER A 37 13.81 -9.68 4.27
CA SER A 37 14.54 -9.42 5.52
C SER A 37 13.89 -8.35 6.40
N ILE A 38 13.09 -7.45 5.82
CA ILE A 38 12.33 -6.40 6.54
C ILE A 38 10.83 -6.73 6.67
N GLY A 39 10.44 -7.98 6.36
CA GLY A 39 9.05 -8.45 6.50
C GLY A 39 8.13 -8.10 5.32
N ILE A 40 8.67 -7.59 4.21
CA ILE A 40 7.90 -7.33 2.98
C ILE A 40 7.95 -8.58 2.11
N THR A 41 6.84 -9.33 2.10
CA THR A 41 6.65 -10.53 1.28
C THR A 41 5.98 -10.19 -0.06
N GLU A 42 5.98 -11.12 -1.01
CA GLU A 42 5.30 -10.96 -2.30
C GLU A 42 3.76 -10.88 -2.18
N GLY A 43 3.19 -11.26 -1.04
CA GLY A 43 1.78 -11.06 -0.72
C GLY A 43 1.49 -9.80 0.11
N CYS A 44 2.49 -8.97 0.37
CA CYS A 44 2.35 -7.81 1.23
C CYS A 44 1.51 -6.73 0.55
N ILE A 45 0.32 -6.47 1.09
CA ILE A 45 -0.52 -5.33 0.73
C ILE A 45 -0.50 -4.34 1.88
N ARG A 46 -0.36 -3.04 1.55
CA ARG A 46 -0.39 -1.96 2.54
C ARG A 46 -1.64 -1.11 2.31
N LEU A 47 -2.50 -1.05 3.32
CA LEU A 47 -3.71 -0.24 3.37
C LEU A 47 -3.49 0.99 4.26
N SER A 48 -3.73 2.18 3.73
CA SER A 48 -3.91 3.41 4.49
C SER A 48 -5.41 3.62 4.64
N VAL A 49 -5.93 3.59 5.86
CA VAL A 49 -7.36 3.74 6.13
C VAL A 49 -7.71 5.23 6.15
N GLY A 50 -8.70 5.61 5.35
CA GLY A 50 -9.25 6.96 5.27
C GLY A 50 -10.27 7.24 6.38
N ILE A 51 -11.15 8.20 6.14
CA ILE A 51 -12.19 8.63 7.10
C ILE A 51 -13.61 8.24 6.66
N GLU A 52 -13.74 7.27 5.75
CA GLU A 52 -15.04 6.76 5.29
C GLU A 52 -15.79 5.97 6.38
N ASP A 53 -17.04 5.57 6.10
CA ASP A 53 -17.76 4.67 6.98
C ASP A 53 -17.02 3.33 7.09
N VAL A 54 -16.86 2.85 8.31
CA VAL A 54 -16.12 1.62 8.58
C VAL A 54 -16.74 0.39 7.91
N ASN A 55 -18.07 0.36 7.75
CA ASN A 55 -18.76 -0.77 7.13
C ASN A 55 -18.54 -0.79 5.62
N ASP A 56 -18.47 0.39 4.98
CA ASP A 56 -18.18 0.49 3.54
C ASP A 56 -16.77 -0.03 3.25
N ILE A 57 -15.78 0.36 4.07
CA ILE A 57 -14.40 -0.12 3.94
C ILE A 57 -14.30 -1.64 4.13
N ILE A 58 -14.95 -2.18 5.17
CA ILE A 58 -14.95 -3.62 5.44
C ILE A 58 -15.61 -4.38 4.29
N GLN A 59 -16.77 -3.90 3.81
CA GLN A 59 -17.49 -4.54 2.72
C GLN A 59 -16.68 -4.55 1.41
N ASP A 60 -15.98 -3.46 1.09
CA ASP A 60 -15.12 -3.38 -0.09
C ASP A 60 -13.95 -4.36 0.00
N LEU A 61 -13.29 -4.46 1.16
CA LEU A 61 -12.22 -5.43 1.41
C LEU A 61 -12.72 -6.88 1.33
N ASP A 62 -13.85 -7.20 1.95
CA ASP A 62 -14.44 -8.54 1.91
C ASP A 62 -14.78 -8.96 0.48
N GLN A 63 -15.37 -8.04 -0.31
CA GLN A 63 -15.68 -8.26 -1.71
C GLN A 63 -14.42 -8.49 -2.55
N ALA A 64 -13.35 -7.71 -2.33
CA ALA A 64 -12.10 -7.86 -3.06
C ALA A 64 -11.37 -9.16 -2.72
N LEU A 65 -11.34 -9.56 -1.44
CA LEU A 65 -10.62 -10.75 -0.97
C LEU A 65 -11.34 -12.06 -1.30
N THR A 66 -12.65 -12.03 -1.54
CA THR A 66 -13.46 -13.22 -1.88
C THR A 66 -13.69 -13.37 -3.39
N SER A 67 -13.01 -12.54 -4.21
CA SER A 67 -13.14 -12.55 -5.68
C SER A 67 -12.29 -13.60 -6.40
#